data_AF-A0A3N5TQD5-F1
#
_entry.id   AF-A0A3N5TQD5-F1
#
_cell.length_a   1.000
_cell.length_b   1.000
_cell.length_c   1.000
_cell.angle_alpha   90.00
_cell.angle_beta   90.00
_cell.angle_gamma   90.00
#
_symmetry.space_group_name_H-M   'P 1'
#
loop_
_entity.id
_entity.type
_entity.pdbx_description
1 polymer ?
#
loop_
_entity_poly.entity_id
_entity_poly.type
_entity_poly.pdbx_seq_one_letter_code
_entity_poly.pdbx_strand_id
1 'polypeptide(L)'
;MPARCRGKTRSNRATRDFEISLSLEQGIDPEQSGVYPVKLDLRSGIASVAELRTPVIFLVREPEIPLGLSWTFVLAHPIVFAPDGTFTDPSLEIALGPGGRLNGEIRALLELASDPTAAPVDVAVSPVLLTQLGRMRQGYEVSVGGETRRVPAGEGGAALAGQALENLRTIAAAPNVEVTALPFSAPEIPSLYGGGLGRDVVVQLERGREVASTFVGTEMVEQILRPPGAILDEPTLRGLSAAGIRTLLVGPSTVELPEQPLGFAGPATTSLGDGSLAAIVPTHRAMRCWPRWSPRIPSWRRRSCSASSPRSGSRHRAKSEASPS
;
A
#
# COMPACT_ATOMS: atom_id res chain seq x y z
N MET A 1 4.90 34.58 -8.41
CA MET A 1 3.88 33.53 -8.25
C MET A 1 2.51 34.01 -8.73
N PRO A 2 1.87 33.27 -9.63
CA PRO A 2 0.47 32.89 -9.39
C PRO A 2 0.25 31.38 -9.68
N ALA A 3 -0.01 30.58 -8.65
CA ALA A 3 -0.52 29.24 -8.84
C ALA A 3 -1.97 29.31 -9.36
N ARG A 4 -2.25 28.69 -10.52
CA ARG A 4 -3.61 28.65 -11.10
C ARG A 4 -4.32 27.36 -10.70
N CYS A 5 -4.99 27.37 -9.55
CA CYS A 5 -5.90 26.28 -9.19
C CYS A 5 -7.16 26.33 -10.07
N ARG A 6 -7.39 25.31 -10.91
CA ARG A 6 -8.67 25.09 -11.60
C ARG A 6 -9.43 23.95 -10.93
N GLY A 7 -10.50 24.29 -10.21
CA GLY A 7 -11.45 23.30 -9.67
C GLY A 7 -12.74 23.25 -10.50
N LYS A 8 -13.27 22.05 -10.76
CA LYS A 8 -14.66 21.85 -11.20
C LYS A 8 -15.52 21.45 -10.00
N THR A 9 -16.59 22.20 -9.73
CA THR A 9 -17.48 21.94 -8.59
C THR A 9 -18.48 20.82 -8.89
N ARG A 10 -18.42 19.74 -8.09
CA ARG A 10 -19.54 18.83 -7.83
C ARG A 10 -19.77 18.72 -6.30
N SER A 11 -20.92 18.18 -5.91
CA SER A 11 -21.60 18.45 -4.63
C SER A 11 -20.92 17.88 -3.36
N ASN A 12 -21.43 18.30 -2.19
CA ASN A 12 -20.76 18.33 -0.87
C ASN A 12 -20.42 16.97 -0.17
N ARG A 13 -20.30 15.86 -0.90
CA ARG A 13 -19.67 14.62 -0.42
C ARG A 13 -18.72 13.96 -1.42
N ALA A 14 -18.47 14.59 -2.57
CA ALA A 14 -17.55 14.06 -3.57
C ALA A 14 -16.08 14.33 -3.20
N THR A 15 -15.21 13.36 -3.50
CA THR A 15 -13.77 13.61 -3.70
C THR A 15 -13.59 14.78 -4.66
N ARG A 16 -12.64 15.66 -4.35
CA ARG A 16 -12.29 16.81 -5.20
C ARG A 16 -10.85 16.65 -5.64
N ASP A 17 -10.68 16.39 -6.93
CA ASP A 17 -9.36 16.33 -7.54
C ASP A 17 -8.90 17.75 -7.84
N PHE A 18 -7.65 18.05 -7.49
CA PHE A 18 -7.02 19.35 -7.70
C PHE A 18 -5.74 19.16 -8.49
N GLU A 19 -5.69 19.69 -9.70
CA GLU A 19 -4.45 19.79 -10.47
C GLU A 19 -3.70 21.06 -10.03
N ILE A 20 -2.41 20.92 -9.72
CA ILE A 20 -1.55 22.01 -9.27
C ILE A 20 -0.29 22.01 -10.13
N SER A 21 -0.23 22.93 -11.09
CA SER A 21 0.99 23.19 -11.87
C SER A 21 1.86 24.22 -11.14
N LEU A 22 3.15 23.92 -10.96
CA LEU A 22 4.11 24.82 -10.33
C LEU A 22 5.28 25.09 -11.29
N SER A 23 5.48 26.35 -11.69
CA SER A 23 6.70 26.77 -12.39
C SER A 23 7.84 26.92 -11.37
N LEU A 24 8.95 26.25 -11.62
CA LEU A 24 10.09 26.14 -10.68
C LEU A 24 11.11 27.28 -10.80
N GLU A 25 10.81 28.34 -11.55
CA GLU A 25 11.68 29.47 -11.89
C GLU A 25 12.22 30.28 -10.69
N GLN A 26 11.73 30.06 -9.46
CA GLN A 26 12.17 30.77 -8.27
C GLN A 26 12.46 29.80 -7.13
N GLY A 27 13.72 29.74 -6.69
CA GLY A 27 14.19 28.89 -5.58
C GLY A 27 14.82 27.56 -5.99
N ILE A 28 14.85 27.25 -7.29
CA ILE A 28 15.67 26.18 -7.89
C ILE A 28 16.81 26.84 -8.67
N ASP A 29 18.00 26.27 -8.57
CA ASP A 29 19.14 26.66 -9.41
C ASP A 29 18.99 25.92 -10.75
N PRO A 30 18.77 26.62 -11.87
CA PRO A 30 18.53 25.98 -13.16
C PRO A 30 19.78 25.28 -13.73
N GLU A 31 20.96 25.47 -13.15
CA GLU A 31 22.23 24.87 -13.59
C GLU A 31 22.68 23.69 -12.71
N GLN A 32 22.03 23.47 -11.54
CA GLN A 32 22.40 22.42 -10.58
C GLN A 32 21.29 21.37 -10.37
N SER A 33 21.66 20.10 -10.44
CA SER A 33 20.78 19.00 -10.07
C SER A 33 20.54 18.98 -8.56
N GLY A 34 19.29 18.80 -8.12
CA GLY A 34 18.93 18.90 -6.71
C GLY A 34 17.62 18.21 -6.35
N VAL A 35 17.43 17.94 -5.05
CA VAL A 35 16.20 17.38 -4.47
C VAL A 35 15.54 18.45 -3.62
N TYR A 36 14.41 18.96 -4.07
CA TYR A 36 13.71 20.10 -3.49
C TYR A 36 12.51 19.61 -2.67
N PRO A 37 12.48 19.82 -1.33
CA PRO A 37 11.37 19.37 -0.50
C PRO A 37 10.16 20.28 -0.69
N VAL A 38 9.11 19.77 -1.35
CA VAL A 38 7.85 20.48 -1.53
C VAL A 38 6.89 20.12 -0.39
N LYS A 39 6.27 21.15 0.19
CA LYS A 39 5.12 21.04 1.09
C LYS A 39 3.89 21.63 0.41
N LEU A 40 2.86 20.80 0.24
CA LEU A 40 1.52 21.18 -0.18
C LEU A 40 0.65 21.25 1.09
N ASP A 41 0.06 22.41 1.36
CA ASP A 41 -0.77 22.68 2.54
C ASP A 41 -2.21 22.96 2.09
N LEU A 42 -3.12 22.02 2.33
CA LEU A 42 -4.54 22.21 2.11
C LEU A 42 -5.12 22.96 3.30
N ARG A 43 -5.68 24.15 3.06
CA ARG A 43 -6.14 25.05 4.13
C ARG A 43 -7.64 25.36 4.02
N SER A 44 -8.29 25.48 5.16
CA SER A 44 -9.64 26.02 5.30
C SER A 44 -9.54 27.35 6.06
N GLY A 45 -9.59 28.46 5.32
CA GLY A 45 -9.21 29.77 5.86
C GLY A 45 -7.74 29.76 6.31
N ILE A 46 -7.49 30.18 7.56
CA ILE A 46 -6.13 30.18 8.13
C ILE A 46 -5.67 28.81 8.64
N ALA A 47 -6.56 27.84 8.82
CA ALA A 47 -6.22 26.53 9.38
C ALA A 47 -5.74 25.55 8.30
N SER A 48 -4.60 24.88 8.53
CA SER A 48 -4.23 23.68 7.76
C SER A 48 -5.17 22.54 8.12
N VAL A 49 -5.73 21.88 7.10
CA VAL A 49 -6.65 20.72 7.24
C VAL A 49 -6.05 19.43 6.68
N ALA A 50 -5.06 19.52 5.79
CA ALA A 50 -4.21 18.39 5.39
C ALA A 50 -2.86 18.91 4.87
N GLU A 51 -1.82 18.08 4.94
CA GLU A 51 -0.49 18.40 4.46
C GLU A 51 0.10 17.21 3.70
N LEU A 52 0.67 17.46 2.52
CA LEU A 52 1.46 16.50 1.76
C LEU A 52 2.89 17.03 1.63
N ARG A 53 3.88 16.20 1.95
CA ARG A 53 5.30 16.48 1.68
C ARG A 53 5.81 15.49 0.65
N THR A 54 6.46 15.99 -0.38
CA THR A 54 7.10 15.17 -1.42
C THR A 54 8.38 15.85 -1.90
N PRO A 55 9.46 15.11 -2.18
CA PRO A 55 10.55 15.67 -2.97
C PRO A 55 10.09 15.95 -4.40
N VAL A 56 10.61 17.02 -4.98
CA VAL A 56 10.72 17.21 -6.43
C VAL A 56 12.19 17.04 -6.79
N ILE A 57 12.49 16.11 -7.68
CA ILE A 57 13.84 15.85 -8.16
C ILE A 57 14.02 16.67 -9.45
N PHE A 58 15.01 17.54 -9.47
CA PHE A 58 15.40 18.33 -10.64
C PHE A 58 16.78 17.88 -11.10
N LEU A 59 16.89 17.47 -12.36
CA LEU A 59 18.14 17.01 -12.96
C LEU A 59 18.42 17.88 -14.19
N VAL A 60 19.57 18.56 -14.20
CA VAL A 60 19.99 19.45 -15.32
C VAL A 60 20.91 18.72 -16.29
N ARG A 61 21.50 17.61 -15.83
CA ARG A 61 22.26 16.67 -16.64
C ARG A 61 21.56 15.33 -16.56
N GLU A 62 21.45 14.66 -17.69
CA GLU A 62 21.08 13.26 -17.74
C GLU A 62 22.13 12.45 -16.94
N PRO A 63 21.73 11.56 -16.01
CA PRO A 63 22.68 10.75 -15.26
C PRO A 63 23.49 9.85 -16.19
N GLU A 64 24.82 9.95 -16.15
CA GLU A 64 25.72 9.06 -16.89
C GLU A 64 25.53 7.57 -16.51
N ILE A 65 25.02 7.32 -15.30
CA ILE A 65 24.58 6.02 -14.81
C ILE A 65 23.13 6.17 -14.33
N PRO A 66 22.15 5.54 -15.01
CA PRO A 66 20.76 5.54 -14.55
C PRO A 66 20.61 4.92 -13.16
N LEU A 67 19.67 5.45 -12.35
CA LEU A 67 19.37 4.89 -11.04
C LEU A 67 18.71 3.51 -11.19
N GLY A 68 19.40 2.45 -10.76
CA GLY A 68 18.81 1.11 -10.65
C GLY A 68 17.68 1.11 -9.61
N LEU A 69 16.45 0.92 -10.09
CA LEU A 69 15.23 1.13 -9.31
C LEU A 69 14.29 -0.08 -9.48
N SER A 70 13.92 -0.75 -8.39
CA SER A 70 12.90 -1.82 -8.37
C SER A 70 11.84 -1.48 -7.31
N TRP A 71 10.57 -1.55 -7.72
CA TRP A 71 9.41 -1.22 -6.89
C TRP A 71 8.52 -2.47 -6.82
N THR A 72 8.36 -3.00 -5.61
CA THR A 72 7.53 -4.20 -5.38
C THR A 72 6.28 -3.86 -4.56
N PHE A 73 5.11 -4.21 -5.10
CA PHE A 73 3.83 -4.11 -4.42
C PHE A 73 3.42 -5.48 -3.87
N VAL A 74 2.66 -5.48 -2.77
CA VAL A 74 2.14 -6.71 -2.15
C VAL A 74 0.62 -6.63 -2.04
N LEU A 75 -0.08 -7.42 -2.85
CA LEU A 75 -1.53 -7.48 -2.82
C LEU A 75 -1.97 -8.65 -1.93
N ALA A 76 -2.30 -8.32 -0.68
CA ALA A 76 -2.71 -9.30 0.33
C ALA A 76 -3.84 -8.76 1.22
N HIS A 77 -4.63 -9.70 1.75
CA HIS A 77 -5.59 -9.47 2.82
C HIS A 77 -5.58 -10.70 3.75
N PRO A 78 -5.78 -10.56 5.07
CA PRO A 78 -5.89 -11.69 5.98
C PRO A 78 -6.97 -12.70 5.56
N ILE A 79 -6.88 -13.93 6.07
CA ILE A 79 -7.98 -14.91 5.97
C ILE A 79 -9.11 -14.41 6.87
N VAL A 80 -10.26 -14.12 6.28
CA VAL A 80 -11.47 -13.62 6.95
C VAL A 80 -12.69 -14.49 6.62
N PHE A 81 -12.50 -15.81 6.49
CA PHE A 81 -13.58 -16.79 6.37
C PHE A 81 -13.35 -18.00 7.28
N ALA A 82 -14.44 -18.51 7.84
CA ALA A 82 -14.47 -19.68 8.70
C ALA A 82 -14.52 -21.00 7.89
N PRO A 83 -14.33 -22.18 8.50
CA PRO A 83 -14.27 -23.47 7.79
C PRO A 83 -15.55 -23.85 7.01
N ASP A 84 -16.69 -23.28 7.38
CA ASP A 84 -17.97 -23.38 6.68
C ASP A 84 -18.04 -22.54 5.39
N GLY A 85 -17.09 -21.62 5.19
CA GLY A 85 -17.03 -20.67 4.09
C GLY A 85 -17.64 -19.29 4.39
N THR A 86 -18.21 -19.09 5.57
CA THR A 86 -18.80 -17.81 5.99
C THR A 86 -17.70 -16.79 6.28
N PHE A 87 -17.80 -15.59 5.71
CA PHE A 87 -16.87 -14.50 6.02
C PHE A 87 -17.07 -14.00 7.44
N THR A 88 -15.99 -13.86 8.21
CA THR A 88 -16.03 -13.52 9.65
C THR A 88 -16.39 -12.06 9.91
N ASP A 89 -16.10 -11.19 8.95
CA ASP A 89 -16.27 -9.74 9.04
C ASP A 89 -16.25 -9.11 7.63
N PRO A 90 -16.76 -7.87 7.46
CA PRO A 90 -16.82 -7.21 6.16
C PRO A 90 -15.52 -6.49 5.74
N SER A 91 -14.36 -6.77 6.37
CA SER A 91 -13.12 -6.01 6.07
C SER A 91 -12.68 -6.09 4.61
N LEU A 92 -12.87 -7.22 3.94
CA LEU A 92 -12.54 -7.36 2.52
C LEU A 92 -13.53 -6.60 1.62
N GLU A 93 -14.82 -6.56 1.96
CA GLU A 93 -15.79 -5.67 1.28
C GLU A 93 -15.38 -4.20 1.40
N ILE A 94 -14.96 -3.79 2.59
CA ILE A 94 -14.51 -2.41 2.88
C ILE A 94 -13.21 -2.10 2.13
N ALA A 95 -12.27 -3.06 2.05
CA ALA A 95 -11.02 -2.89 1.31
C ALA A 95 -11.23 -2.77 -0.22
N LEU A 96 -12.26 -3.44 -0.75
CA LEU A 96 -12.67 -3.38 -2.17
C LEU A 96 -13.61 -2.20 -2.48
N GLY A 97 -14.26 -1.63 -1.46
CA GLY A 97 -15.22 -0.53 -1.61
C GLY A 97 -14.59 0.76 -2.16
N PRO A 98 -15.40 1.77 -2.55
CA PRO A 98 -14.91 3.08 -2.94
C PRO A 98 -14.06 3.72 -1.84
N GLY A 99 -12.80 4.05 -2.13
CA GLY A 99 -11.83 4.55 -1.15
C GLY A 99 -11.22 3.49 -0.23
N GLY A 100 -11.56 2.20 -0.43
CA GLY A 100 -10.92 1.07 0.23
C GLY A 100 -9.46 0.88 -0.22
N ARG A 101 -8.62 0.39 0.69
CA ARG A 101 -7.17 0.24 0.46
C ARG A 101 -6.85 -0.59 -0.79
N LEU A 102 -7.42 -1.79 -0.89
CA LEU A 102 -7.15 -2.73 -1.98
C LEU A 102 -7.68 -2.22 -3.33
N ASN A 103 -8.83 -1.53 -3.34
CA ASN A 103 -9.34 -0.86 -4.53
C ASN A 103 -8.39 0.25 -5.00
N GLY A 104 -7.86 1.07 -4.08
CA GLY A 104 -6.84 2.08 -4.38
C GLY A 104 -5.54 1.47 -4.93
N GLU A 105 -5.04 0.40 -4.28
CA GLU A 105 -3.85 -0.36 -4.71
C GLU A 105 -4.01 -0.92 -6.14
N ILE A 106 -5.13 -1.60 -6.42
CA ILE A 106 -5.42 -2.16 -7.74
C ILE A 106 -5.59 -1.07 -8.80
N ARG A 107 -6.20 0.07 -8.46
CA ARG A 107 -6.36 1.19 -9.41
C ARG A 107 -5.04 1.87 -9.75
N ALA A 108 -4.17 2.10 -8.78
CA ALA A 108 -2.84 2.65 -9.04
C ALA A 108 -2.00 1.71 -9.93
N LEU A 109 -2.10 0.39 -9.70
CA LEU A 109 -1.45 -0.60 -10.56
C LEU A 109 -2.05 -0.66 -11.97
N LEU A 110 -3.37 -0.50 -12.14
CA LEU A 110 -3.99 -0.36 -13.47
C LEU A 110 -3.49 0.88 -14.21
N GLU A 111 -3.34 2.01 -13.52
CA GLU A 111 -2.83 3.26 -14.11
C GLU A 111 -1.38 3.08 -14.60
N LEU A 112 -0.51 2.42 -13.81
CA LEU A 112 0.84 2.04 -14.23
C LEU A 112 0.87 1.02 -15.38
N ALA A 113 0.04 -0.03 -15.32
CA ALA A 113 -0.06 -1.07 -16.33
C ALA A 113 -0.62 -0.57 -17.68
N SER A 114 -1.36 0.55 -17.67
CA SER A 114 -1.93 1.16 -18.87
C SER A 114 -0.95 2.09 -19.60
N ASP A 115 0.14 2.50 -18.95
CA ASP A 115 1.18 3.34 -19.55
C ASP A 115 2.43 2.49 -19.87
N PRO A 116 2.69 2.16 -21.15
CA PRO A 116 3.86 1.37 -21.53
C PRO A 116 5.19 2.12 -21.35
N THR A 117 5.15 3.41 -21.00
CA THR A 117 6.34 4.22 -20.66
C THR A 117 6.57 4.34 -19.15
N ALA A 118 5.63 3.86 -18.32
CA ALA A 118 5.81 3.80 -16.88
C ALA A 118 6.89 2.77 -16.51
N ALA A 119 7.61 3.06 -15.41
CA ALA A 119 8.67 2.20 -14.90
C ALA A 119 8.14 0.78 -14.61
N PRO A 120 8.91 -0.29 -14.94
CA PRO A 120 8.51 -1.66 -14.63
C PRO A 120 8.26 -1.88 -13.13
N VAL A 121 7.29 -2.76 -12.82
CA VAL A 121 6.81 -2.99 -11.45
C VAL A 121 6.63 -4.46 -11.13
N ASP A 122 7.11 -4.87 -9.97
CA ASP A 122 6.89 -6.22 -9.42
C ASP A 122 5.60 -6.24 -8.56
N VAL A 123 4.70 -7.17 -8.82
CA VAL A 123 3.46 -7.36 -8.03
C VAL A 123 3.45 -8.75 -7.41
N ALA A 124 3.74 -8.82 -6.11
CA ALA A 124 3.62 -10.04 -5.33
C ALA A 124 2.15 -10.21 -4.87
N VAL A 125 1.44 -11.21 -5.41
CA VAL A 125 0.03 -11.45 -5.12
C VAL A 125 -0.18 -12.59 -4.13
N SER A 126 -1.08 -12.41 -3.16
CA SER A 126 -1.49 -13.45 -2.21
C SER A 126 -2.49 -14.43 -2.85
N PRO A 127 -2.19 -15.74 -2.91
CA PRO A 127 -3.14 -16.75 -3.42
C PRO A 127 -4.38 -16.89 -2.54
N VAL A 128 -4.23 -16.66 -1.23
CA VAL A 128 -5.35 -16.55 -0.27
C VAL A 128 -6.25 -15.35 -0.59
N LEU A 129 -5.71 -14.18 -0.94
CA LEU A 129 -6.53 -13.06 -1.39
C LEU A 129 -7.34 -13.45 -2.65
N LEU A 130 -6.67 -14.00 -3.66
CA LEU A 130 -7.33 -14.43 -4.90
C LEU A 130 -8.43 -15.48 -4.65
N THR A 131 -8.18 -16.42 -3.73
CA THR A 131 -9.19 -17.41 -3.28
C THR A 131 -10.40 -16.74 -2.62
N GLN A 132 -10.18 -15.74 -1.76
CA GLN A 132 -11.26 -14.99 -1.11
C GLN A 132 -12.08 -14.16 -2.11
N LEU A 133 -11.42 -13.48 -3.06
CA LEU A 133 -12.09 -12.78 -4.15
C LEU A 133 -12.89 -13.74 -5.05
N GLY A 134 -12.34 -14.92 -5.33
CA GLY A 134 -13.00 -15.98 -6.08
C GLY A 134 -14.29 -16.47 -5.44
N ARG A 135 -14.27 -16.68 -4.11
CA ARG A 135 -15.46 -16.99 -3.31
C ARG A 135 -16.45 -15.83 -3.33
N MET A 136 -16.00 -14.61 -3.04
CA MET A 136 -16.88 -13.43 -3.04
C MET A 136 -17.60 -13.23 -4.38
N ARG A 137 -16.90 -13.38 -5.51
CA ARG A 137 -17.48 -13.26 -6.86
C ARG A 137 -18.66 -14.21 -7.11
N GLN A 138 -18.65 -15.39 -6.48
CA GLN A 138 -19.72 -16.40 -6.60
C GLN A 138 -20.94 -16.12 -5.70
N GLY A 139 -20.91 -15.04 -4.92
CA GLY A 139 -21.85 -14.79 -3.83
C GLY A 139 -21.39 -15.50 -2.55
N TYR A 140 -21.66 -14.90 -1.40
CA TYR A 140 -21.11 -15.31 -0.10
C TYR A 140 -22.01 -14.88 1.05
N GLU A 141 -21.71 -15.40 2.24
CA GLU A 141 -22.31 -14.98 3.50
C GLU A 141 -21.24 -14.32 4.36
N VAL A 142 -21.60 -13.27 5.10
CA VAL A 142 -20.69 -12.50 5.95
C VAL A 142 -21.35 -12.16 7.28
N SER A 143 -20.65 -12.42 8.39
CA SER A 143 -21.08 -12.02 9.72
C SER A 143 -20.81 -10.53 9.94
N VAL A 144 -21.84 -9.78 10.34
CA VAL A 144 -21.75 -8.35 10.65
C VAL A 144 -22.51 -8.10 11.95
N GLY A 145 -21.80 -7.72 13.01
CA GLY A 145 -22.42 -7.45 14.31
C GLY A 145 -23.08 -8.67 14.98
N GLY A 146 -22.76 -9.89 14.53
CA GLY A 146 -23.36 -11.14 15.00
C GLY A 146 -24.50 -11.66 14.13
N GLU A 147 -24.94 -10.91 13.11
CA GLU A 147 -25.93 -11.36 12.13
C GLU A 147 -25.25 -11.79 10.82
N THR A 148 -25.71 -12.89 10.23
CA THR A 148 -25.24 -13.34 8.92
C THR A 148 -25.99 -12.63 7.80
N ARG A 149 -25.28 -11.83 7.00
CA ARG A 149 -25.78 -11.22 5.77
C ARG A 149 -25.32 -12.01 4.56
N ARG A 150 -26.26 -12.39 3.70
CA ARG A 150 -25.97 -12.98 2.39
C ARG A 150 -25.79 -11.88 1.33
N VAL A 151 -24.84 -12.08 0.43
CA VAL A 151 -24.56 -11.21 -0.73
C VAL A 151 -24.66 -12.06 -2.01
N PRO A 152 -25.61 -11.76 -2.92
CA PRO A 152 -25.73 -12.46 -4.19
C PRO A 152 -24.51 -12.28 -5.10
N ALA A 153 -24.28 -13.23 -6.00
CA ALA A 153 -23.28 -13.10 -7.06
C ALA A 153 -23.58 -11.87 -7.93
N GLY A 154 -22.54 -11.10 -8.29
CA GLY A 154 -22.70 -9.90 -9.12
C GLY A 154 -23.31 -8.68 -8.42
N GLU A 155 -23.57 -8.74 -7.11
CA GLU A 155 -24.06 -7.60 -6.32
C GLU A 155 -23.03 -7.13 -5.29
N GLY A 156 -23.06 -5.84 -4.92
CA GLY A 156 -22.27 -5.30 -3.80
C GLY A 156 -20.79 -5.72 -3.81
N GLY A 157 -20.33 -6.35 -2.71
CA GLY A 157 -18.97 -6.86 -2.59
C GLY A 157 -18.64 -8.01 -3.55
N ALA A 158 -19.61 -8.79 -4.02
CA ALA A 158 -19.40 -9.83 -5.03
C ALA A 158 -19.07 -9.22 -6.39
N ALA A 159 -19.77 -8.14 -6.78
CA ALA A 159 -19.46 -7.36 -7.98
C ALA A 159 -18.05 -6.77 -7.90
N LEU A 160 -17.70 -6.15 -6.76
CA LEU A 160 -16.39 -5.56 -6.54
C LEU A 160 -15.25 -6.60 -6.57
N ALA A 161 -15.47 -7.79 -5.98
CA ALA A 161 -14.51 -8.88 -6.05
C ALA A 161 -14.34 -9.44 -7.47
N GLY A 162 -15.44 -9.52 -8.24
CA GLY A 162 -15.38 -9.85 -9.66
C GLY A 162 -14.55 -8.84 -10.45
N GLN A 163 -14.85 -7.54 -10.32
CA GLN A 163 -14.09 -6.47 -10.97
C GLN A 163 -12.61 -6.47 -10.55
N ALA A 164 -12.32 -6.70 -9.27
CA ALA A 164 -10.94 -6.78 -8.77
C ALA A 164 -10.16 -7.93 -9.43
N LEU A 165 -10.78 -9.11 -9.59
CA LEU A 165 -10.15 -10.22 -10.30
C LEU A 165 -9.88 -9.89 -11.78
N GLU A 166 -10.83 -9.31 -12.50
CA GLU A 166 -10.61 -8.91 -13.90
C GLU A 166 -9.51 -7.83 -14.02
N ASN A 167 -9.49 -6.85 -13.12
CA ASN A 167 -8.44 -5.84 -13.05
C ASN A 167 -7.06 -6.46 -12.83
N LEU A 168 -6.96 -7.49 -11.97
CA LEU A 168 -5.70 -8.20 -11.71
C LEU A 168 -5.20 -8.99 -12.92
N ARG A 169 -6.09 -9.50 -13.77
CA ARG A 169 -5.69 -10.11 -15.06
C ARG A 169 -5.13 -9.06 -16.01
N THR A 170 -5.79 -7.90 -16.12
CA THR A 170 -5.32 -6.78 -16.94
C THR A 170 -3.95 -6.28 -16.48
N ILE A 171 -3.74 -6.15 -15.16
CA ILE A 171 -2.43 -5.78 -14.58
C ILE A 171 -1.36 -6.82 -14.96
N ALA A 172 -1.65 -8.11 -14.80
CA ALA A 172 -0.67 -9.17 -15.05
C ALA A 172 -0.34 -9.41 -16.53
N ALA A 173 -1.24 -9.02 -17.44
CA ALA A 173 -1.00 -9.11 -18.88
C ALA A 173 -0.20 -7.91 -19.44
N ALA A 174 0.13 -6.92 -18.62
CA ALA A 174 0.82 -5.71 -19.07
C ALA A 174 2.34 -5.92 -19.19
N PRO A 175 2.99 -5.43 -20.26
CA PRO A 175 4.39 -5.74 -20.56
C PRO A 175 5.40 -5.10 -19.58
N ASN A 176 4.96 -4.14 -18.77
CA ASN A 176 5.76 -3.49 -17.73
C ASN A 176 5.45 -4.01 -16.31
N VAL A 177 4.70 -5.11 -16.18
CA VAL A 177 4.36 -5.72 -14.88
C VAL A 177 4.87 -7.15 -14.81
N GLU A 178 5.67 -7.46 -13.79
CA GLU A 178 5.99 -8.84 -13.43
C GLU A 178 5.12 -9.27 -12.23
N VAL A 179 4.45 -10.41 -12.34
CA VAL A 179 3.60 -10.93 -11.26
C VAL A 179 4.21 -12.20 -10.65
N THR A 180 4.39 -12.16 -9.33
CA THR A 180 4.92 -13.27 -8.54
C THR A 180 3.90 -13.74 -7.51
N ALA A 181 3.82 -15.04 -7.28
CA ALA A 181 2.95 -15.59 -6.24
C ALA A 181 3.67 -15.61 -4.88
N LEU A 182 2.97 -15.15 -3.83
CA LEU A 182 3.35 -15.53 -2.47
C LEU A 182 3.09 -17.04 -2.26
N PRO A 183 3.74 -17.71 -1.30
CA PRO A 183 3.35 -19.07 -0.92
C PRO A 183 1.89 -19.06 -0.43
N PHE A 184 1.14 -20.14 -0.68
CA PHE A 184 -0.32 -20.17 -0.61
C PHE A 184 -0.92 -19.50 0.64
N SER A 185 -0.51 -19.93 1.84
CA SER A 185 -0.97 -19.38 3.13
C SER A 185 -0.03 -18.32 3.73
N ALA A 186 0.96 -17.85 2.98
CA ALA A 186 2.03 -16.94 3.43
C ALA A 186 2.65 -17.32 4.80
N PRO A 187 3.13 -18.56 5.00
CA PRO A 187 3.67 -19.02 6.28
C PRO A 187 5.02 -18.36 6.59
N GLU A 188 5.40 -18.34 7.87
CA GLU A 188 6.77 -18.03 8.29
C GLU A 188 7.71 -19.17 7.87
N ILE A 189 8.45 -18.96 6.78
CA ILE A 189 9.29 -19.99 6.15
C ILE A 189 10.39 -20.52 7.11
N PRO A 190 11.11 -19.68 7.89
CA PRO A 190 12.06 -20.16 8.90
C PRO A 190 11.44 -21.11 9.92
N SER A 191 10.22 -20.83 10.40
CA SER A 191 9.50 -21.69 11.35
C SER A 191 9.13 -23.05 10.74
N LEU A 192 8.84 -23.12 9.43
CA LEU A 192 8.64 -24.40 8.74
C LEU A 192 9.95 -25.21 8.64
N TYR A 193 11.07 -24.60 8.24
CA TYR A 193 12.36 -25.31 8.20
C TYR A 193 12.86 -25.72 9.59
N GLY A 194 12.75 -24.85 10.59
CA GLY A 194 13.09 -25.14 11.99
C GLY A 194 12.23 -26.25 12.61
N GLY A 195 10.96 -26.36 12.18
CA GLY A 195 10.05 -27.44 12.56
C GLY A 195 10.24 -28.76 11.78
N GLY A 196 11.19 -28.83 10.84
CA GLY A 196 11.39 -30.01 9.98
C GLY A 196 10.37 -30.14 8.83
N LEU A 197 9.50 -29.15 8.65
CA LEU A 197 8.43 -29.09 7.64
C LEU A 197 8.91 -28.50 6.30
N GLY A 198 10.17 -28.71 5.95
CA GLY A 198 10.77 -28.16 4.72
C GLY A 198 10.11 -28.63 3.42
N ARG A 199 9.41 -29.78 3.45
CA ARG A 199 8.59 -30.26 2.33
C ARG A 199 7.32 -29.42 2.13
N ASP A 200 6.72 -28.96 3.22
CA ASP A 200 5.51 -28.13 3.16
C ASP A 200 5.81 -26.74 2.58
N VAL A 201 7.06 -26.26 2.67
CA VAL A 201 7.49 -25.04 1.97
C VAL A 201 7.34 -25.20 0.45
N VAL A 202 7.75 -26.34 -0.11
CA VAL A 202 7.61 -26.63 -1.56
C VAL A 202 6.14 -26.69 -1.95
N VAL A 203 5.32 -27.44 -1.19
CA VAL A 203 3.87 -27.53 -1.40
C VAL A 203 3.20 -26.15 -1.34
N GLN A 204 3.62 -25.28 -0.42
CA GLN A 204 3.11 -23.91 -0.29
C GLN A 204 3.49 -23.02 -1.48
N LEU A 205 4.69 -23.18 -2.05
CA LEU A 205 5.13 -22.46 -3.24
C LEU A 205 4.36 -22.92 -4.48
N GLU A 206 4.34 -24.22 -4.74
CA GLU A 206 3.63 -24.84 -5.87
C GLU A 206 2.13 -24.49 -5.85
N ARG A 207 1.47 -24.71 -4.71
CA ARG A 207 0.04 -24.40 -4.54
C ARG A 207 -0.24 -22.89 -4.64
N GLY A 208 0.72 -22.07 -4.23
CA GLY A 208 0.63 -20.62 -4.36
C GLY A 208 0.63 -20.18 -5.82
N ARG A 209 1.58 -20.69 -6.61
CA ARG A 209 1.66 -20.46 -8.06
C ARG A 209 0.43 -20.99 -8.78
N GLU A 210 0.02 -22.23 -8.54
CA GLU A 210 -1.16 -22.87 -9.17
C GLU A 210 -2.43 -22.01 -9.01
N VAL A 211 -2.72 -21.59 -7.78
CA VAL A 211 -3.91 -20.78 -7.46
C VAL A 211 -3.79 -19.37 -8.06
N ALA A 212 -2.60 -18.75 -7.99
CA ALA A 212 -2.38 -17.44 -8.57
C ALA A 212 -2.52 -17.48 -10.11
N SER A 213 -1.87 -18.42 -10.80
CA SER A 213 -2.00 -18.62 -12.24
C SER A 213 -3.46 -18.83 -12.67
N THR A 214 -4.23 -19.62 -11.91
CA THR A 214 -5.64 -19.89 -12.18
C THR A 214 -6.51 -18.63 -12.13
N PHE A 215 -6.31 -17.76 -11.14
CA PHE A 215 -7.11 -16.54 -11.00
C PHE A 215 -6.64 -15.42 -11.93
N VAL A 216 -5.33 -15.26 -12.09
CA VAL A 216 -4.68 -14.18 -12.85
C VAL A 216 -4.67 -14.46 -14.36
N GLY A 217 -4.67 -15.73 -14.78
CA GLY A 217 -4.69 -16.11 -16.20
C GLY A 217 -3.32 -16.01 -16.90
N THR A 218 -2.23 -16.10 -16.14
CA THR A 218 -0.85 -16.08 -16.63
C THR A 218 0.02 -16.97 -15.74
N GLU A 219 1.02 -17.62 -16.30
CA GLU A 219 1.94 -18.49 -15.55
C GLU A 219 2.80 -17.66 -14.59
N MET A 220 2.85 -18.06 -13.32
CA MET A 220 3.63 -17.37 -12.28
C MET A 220 5.11 -17.73 -12.35
N VAL A 221 6.00 -16.74 -12.27
CA VAL A 221 7.44 -16.96 -12.29
C VAL A 221 7.88 -17.86 -11.13
N GLU A 222 8.60 -18.94 -11.44
CA GLU A 222 8.96 -19.95 -10.44
C GLU A 222 10.17 -19.57 -9.58
N GLN A 223 11.16 -18.93 -10.20
CA GLN A 223 12.49 -18.70 -9.61
C GLN A 223 12.55 -17.47 -8.71
N ILE A 224 11.47 -16.69 -8.62
CA ILE A 224 11.40 -15.43 -7.90
C ILE A 224 10.40 -15.58 -6.75
N LEU A 225 10.82 -15.20 -5.55
CA LEU A 225 9.98 -15.27 -4.36
C LEU A 225 10.09 -13.98 -3.56
N ARG A 226 8.94 -13.49 -3.06
CA ARG A 226 8.90 -12.57 -1.93
C ARG A 226 8.62 -13.36 -0.64
N PRO A 227 9.61 -13.55 0.25
CA PRO A 227 9.38 -14.27 1.50
C PRO A 227 8.33 -13.57 2.38
N PRO A 228 7.31 -14.29 2.91
CA PRO A 228 6.38 -13.73 3.88
C PRO A 228 7.10 -13.12 5.09
N GLY A 229 6.69 -11.92 5.51
CA GLY A 229 7.35 -11.15 6.57
C GLY A 229 8.77 -10.65 6.24
N ALA A 230 9.35 -11.05 5.10
CA ALA A 230 10.76 -10.85 4.75
C ALA A 230 11.72 -11.29 5.88
N ILE A 231 11.42 -12.44 6.51
CA ILE A 231 12.26 -13.10 7.52
C ILE A 231 13.04 -14.22 6.82
N LEU A 232 14.35 -14.26 7.02
CA LEU A 232 15.26 -15.23 6.42
C LEU A 232 16.29 -15.70 7.44
N ASP A 233 16.62 -16.99 7.38
CA ASP A 233 17.76 -17.58 8.08
C ASP A 233 18.53 -18.51 7.13
N GLU A 234 19.70 -18.96 7.56
CA GLU A 234 20.61 -19.76 6.74
C GLU A 234 20.00 -21.14 6.31
N PRO A 235 19.26 -21.88 7.16
CA PRO A 235 18.43 -23.00 6.71
C PRO A 235 17.42 -22.66 5.61
N THR A 236 16.72 -21.53 5.75
CA THR A 236 15.74 -21.05 4.76
C THR A 236 16.41 -20.74 3.42
N LEU A 237 17.55 -20.06 3.42
CA LEU A 237 18.27 -19.72 2.18
C LEU A 237 18.66 -20.97 1.40
N ARG A 238 19.26 -21.97 2.06
CA ARG A 238 19.58 -23.26 1.41
C ARG A 238 18.33 -23.99 0.93
N GLY A 239 17.27 -24.00 1.75
CA GLY A 239 16.00 -24.66 1.41
C GLY A 239 15.33 -24.05 0.18
N LEU A 240 15.29 -22.72 0.08
CA LEU A 240 14.74 -22.00 -1.07
C LEU A 240 15.59 -22.19 -2.34
N SER A 241 16.93 -22.15 -2.20
CA SER A 241 17.86 -22.42 -3.30
C SER A 241 17.70 -23.85 -3.86
N ALA A 242 17.51 -24.85 -2.97
CA ALA A 242 17.20 -26.23 -3.33
C ALA A 242 15.79 -26.38 -3.96
N ALA A 243 14.82 -25.56 -3.56
CA ALA A 243 13.49 -25.48 -4.16
C ALA A 243 13.45 -24.70 -5.49
N GLY A 244 14.61 -24.40 -6.09
CA GLY A 244 14.71 -23.76 -7.41
C GLY A 244 14.59 -22.23 -7.40
N ILE A 245 14.44 -21.60 -6.24
CA ILE A 245 14.45 -20.13 -6.13
C ILE A 245 15.85 -19.62 -6.45
N ARG A 246 15.92 -18.48 -7.17
CA ARG A 246 17.16 -17.80 -7.57
C ARG A 246 17.16 -16.33 -7.15
N THR A 247 15.98 -15.71 -7.08
CA THR A 247 15.83 -14.29 -6.72
C THR A 247 14.87 -14.11 -5.54
N LEU A 248 15.28 -13.37 -4.52
CA LEU A 248 14.45 -13.01 -3.37
C LEU A 248 14.12 -11.51 -3.37
N LEU A 249 12.84 -11.16 -3.31
CA LEU A 249 12.37 -9.77 -3.17
C LEU A 249 12.23 -9.44 -1.67
N VAL A 250 13.24 -8.79 -1.07
CA VAL A 250 13.38 -8.64 0.39
C VAL A 250 13.30 -7.18 0.85
N GLY A 251 13.12 -6.94 2.16
CA GLY A 251 13.08 -5.59 2.71
C GLY A 251 14.48 -4.98 2.94
N PRO A 252 14.61 -3.64 2.98
CA PRO A 252 15.88 -2.94 3.28
C PRO A 252 16.33 -3.04 4.75
N SER A 253 15.64 -3.87 5.55
CA SER A 253 16.01 -4.29 6.91
C SER A 253 16.17 -5.82 7.04
N THR A 254 15.98 -6.58 5.96
CA THR A 254 16.12 -8.05 5.93
C THR A 254 17.56 -8.47 5.69
N VAL A 255 18.32 -7.66 4.94
CA VAL A 255 19.70 -7.96 4.54
C VAL A 255 20.58 -6.73 4.75
N GLU A 256 21.85 -6.96 5.08
CA GLU A 256 22.85 -5.90 5.04
C GLU A 256 23.30 -5.68 3.60
N LEU A 257 23.25 -4.43 3.15
CA LEU A 257 23.80 -4.01 1.86
C LEU A 257 25.24 -3.53 2.08
N PRO A 258 26.20 -3.87 1.19
CA PRO A 258 27.58 -3.41 1.31
C PRO A 258 27.65 -1.88 1.25
N GLU A 259 28.44 -1.29 2.15
CA GLU A 259 28.64 0.17 2.19
C GLU A 259 29.24 0.67 0.88
N GLN A 260 28.64 1.72 0.32
CA GLN A 260 29.16 2.36 -0.89
C GLN A 260 30.26 3.36 -0.52
N PRO A 261 31.43 3.36 -1.21
CA PRO A 261 32.54 4.26 -0.91
C PRO A 261 32.19 5.76 -0.91
N LEU A 262 31.11 6.13 -1.59
CA LEU A 262 30.64 7.52 -1.77
C LEU A 262 29.33 7.82 -1.01
N GLY A 263 28.82 6.89 -0.19
CA GLY A 263 27.61 7.08 0.61
C GLY A 263 26.28 7.12 -0.17
N PHE A 264 26.31 6.90 -1.48
CA PHE A 264 25.10 6.74 -2.30
C PHE A 264 24.35 5.44 -1.97
N ALA A 265 23.09 5.34 -2.42
CA ALA A 265 22.39 4.06 -2.44
C ALA A 265 23.16 3.10 -3.34
N GLY A 266 23.61 1.97 -2.77
CA GLY A 266 24.23 0.89 -3.55
C GLY A 266 23.24 0.27 -4.53
N PRO A 267 23.71 -0.65 -5.40
CA PRO A 267 22.80 -1.41 -6.24
C PRO A 267 21.72 -2.04 -5.37
N ALA A 268 20.46 -2.03 -5.84
CA ALA A 268 19.32 -2.61 -5.14
C ALA A 268 19.38 -4.15 -5.12
N THR A 269 20.57 -4.75 -5.16
CA THR A 269 20.84 -6.17 -5.30
C THR A 269 22.02 -6.59 -4.43
N THR A 270 21.91 -7.71 -3.72
CA THR A 270 23.01 -8.38 -3.03
C THR A 270 22.95 -9.89 -3.26
N SER A 271 23.98 -10.64 -2.88
CA SER A 271 23.98 -12.11 -2.91
C SER A 271 23.75 -12.66 -1.49
N LEU A 272 23.05 -13.78 -1.37
CA LEU A 272 22.72 -14.44 -0.10
C LEU A 272 23.13 -15.92 -0.09
N GLY A 273 23.28 -16.46 1.13
CA GLY A 273 23.75 -17.82 1.37
C GLY A 273 25.20 -17.98 0.93
N ASP A 274 25.48 -19.05 0.19
CA ASP A 274 26.76 -19.32 -0.50
C ASP A 274 26.93 -18.54 -1.82
N GLY A 275 26.04 -17.59 -2.11
CA GLY A 275 25.98 -16.87 -3.38
C GLY A 275 25.02 -17.49 -4.40
N SER A 276 24.32 -18.58 -4.08
CA SER A 276 23.32 -19.21 -4.96
C SER A 276 22.01 -18.44 -5.11
N LEU A 277 21.79 -17.39 -4.29
CA LEU A 277 20.60 -16.54 -4.33
C LEU A 277 20.96 -15.08 -4.54
N ALA A 278 20.35 -14.44 -5.54
CA ALA A 278 20.27 -12.99 -5.63
C ALA A 278 19.14 -12.47 -4.73
N ALA A 279 19.33 -11.30 -4.13
CA ALA A 279 18.29 -10.62 -3.36
C ALA A 279 18.12 -9.20 -3.87
N ILE A 280 16.91 -8.87 -4.36
CA ILE A 280 16.51 -7.52 -4.73
C ILE A 280 15.98 -6.83 -3.47
N VAL A 281 16.50 -5.64 -3.20
CA VAL A 281 16.29 -4.87 -1.96
C VAL A 281 15.76 -3.48 -2.34
N PRO A 282 14.44 -3.29 -2.44
CA PRO A 282 13.85 -1.97 -2.69
C PRO A 282 14.23 -1.00 -1.57
N THR A 283 15.16 -0.08 -1.84
CA THR A 283 15.67 0.82 -0.81
C THR A 283 14.80 2.07 -0.69
N HIS A 284 14.34 2.37 0.52
CA HIS A 284 13.94 3.72 0.91
C HIS A 284 15.14 4.61 1.27
N ARG A 285 16.37 4.09 1.19
CA ARG A 285 17.58 4.82 1.60
C ARG A 285 17.94 5.99 0.68
N ALA A 286 17.44 6.02 -0.56
CA ALA A 286 17.45 7.24 -1.37
C ALA A 286 16.78 8.44 -0.67
N MET A 287 15.85 8.20 0.26
CA MET A 287 15.21 9.22 1.11
C MET A 287 15.88 9.39 2.49
N ARG A 288 16.98 8.68 2.80
CA ARG A 288 17.69 8.79 4.11
C ARG A 288 18.87 9.75 4.12
N CYS A 289 19.26 10.34 2.99
CA CYS A 289 20.13 11.53 2.95
C CYS A 289 19.40 12.80 3.44
N TRP A 290 18.38 12.64 4.30
CA TRP A 290 17.40 13.63 4.71
C TRP A 290 17.46 13.79 6.24
N PRO A 291 17.57 15.01 6.78
CA PRO A 291 17.70 15.20 8.23
C PRO A 291 16.50 14.66 9.03
N ARG A 292 16.84 14.05 10.17
CA ARG A 292 16.01 13.22 11.05
C ARG A 292 14.68 13.87 11.46
N TRP A 293 13.57 13.21 11.14
CA TRP A 293 12.20 13.61 11.50
C TRP A 293 11.78 13.04 12.87
N SER A 294 11.00 13.80 13.65
CA SER A 294 10.38 13.37 14.91
C SER A 294 8.94 13.90 15.02
N PRO A 295 7.90 13.05 15.05
CA PRO A 295 6.52 13.50 15.21
C PRO A 295 6.18 13.66 16.69
N ARG A 296 5.95 14.91 17.15
CA ARG A 296 5.19 15.17 18.39
C ARG A 296 3.71 15.31 18.05
N ILE A 297 2.89 14.34 18.50
CA ILE A 297 1.43 14.38 18.36
C ILE A 297 0.83 15.03 19.63
N PRO A 298 0.08 16.14 19.53
CA PRO A 298 -0.73 16.64 20.64
C PRO A 298 -1.98 15.78 20.82
N SER A 299 -2.25 15.34 22.05
CA SER A 299 -3.45 14.55 22.37
C SER A 299 -4.70 15.44 22.48
N TRP A 300 -5.76 15.07 21.77
CA TRP A 300 -7.04 15.79 21.80
C TRP A 300 -7.93 15.30 22.96
N ARG A 301 -8.00 16.08 24.04
CA ARG A 301 -9.10 15.96 25.02
C ARG A 301 -10.40 16.49 24.40
N ARG A 302 -11.43 15.65 24.31
CA ARG A 302 -12.80 16.09 24.01
C ARG A 302 -13.26 17.11 25.06
N ARG A 303 -13.73 18.29 24.62
CA ARG A 303 -14.67 19.10 25.40
C ARG A 303 -16.05 18.96 24.75
N SER A 304 -17.01 18.54 25.55
CA SER A 304 -18.43 18.49 25.20
C SER A 304 -19.02 19.90 25.18
N CYS A 305 -19.65 20.30 24.08
CA CYS A 305 -20.57 21.44 24.05
C CYS A 305 -22.00 20.92 24.22
N SER A 306 -22.61 21.21 25.36
CA SER A 306 -24.03 21.01 25.61
C SER A 306 -24.85 22.04 24.82
N ALA A 307 -25.86 21.58 24.09
CA ALA A 307 -26.85 22.47 23.49
C ALA A 307 -27.96 22.78 24.51
N SER A 308 -28.27 24.06 24.71
CA SER A 308 -29.50 24.51 25.36
C SER A 308 -30.16 25.60 24.51
N SER A 309 -31.45 25.40 24.23
CA SER A 309 -32.26 26.26 23.37
C SER A 309 -32.85 27.44 24.15
N PRO A 310 -32.94 28.66 23.56
CA PRO A 310 -33.65 29.77 24.17
C PRO A 310 -35.12 29.84 23.71
N ARG A 311 -36.07 29.85 24.65
CA ARG A 311 -37.42 30.41 24.39
C ARG A 311 -38.10 31.00 25.62
N SER A 312 -38.51 32.26 25.47
CA SER A 312 -39.64 32.96 26.12
C SER A 312 -39.82 32.89 27.64
N GLY A 313 -39.81 34.07 28.30
CA GLY A 313 -40.24 34.18 29.70
C GLY A 313 -40.10 35.59 30.31
N SER A 314 -40.78 36.60 29.78
CA SER A 314 -40.83 37.93 30.41
C SER A 314 -41.94 38.03 31.45
N ARG A 315 -41.61 38.43 32.70
CA ARG A 315 -42.44 39.34 33.54
C ARG A 315 -41.76 39.75 34.86
N HIS A 316 -42.07 40.98 35.26
CA HIS A 316 -41.69 41.77 36.44
C HIS A 316 -41.53 41.07 37.81
N ARG A 317 -40.67 41.63 38.68
CA ARG A 317 -40.98 42.57 39.82
C ARG A 317 -39.87 42.44 40.91
N ALA A 318 -38.90 43.35 41.07
CA ALA A 318 -38.87 44.71 41.66
C ALA A 318 -38.39 44.77 43.13
N LYS A 319 -37.70 45.89 43.50
CA LYS A 319 -37.10 46.30 44.81
C LYS A 319 -35.77 45.61 45.20
N SER A 320 -34.65 46.34 45.37
CA SER A 320 -34.21 47.23 46.49
C SER A 320 -33.76 46.43 47.74
N GLU A 321 -32.78 46.76 48.60
CA GLU A 321 -31.85 47.88 48.91
C GLU A 321 -30.61 47.24 49.63
N ALA A 322 -29.42 47.83 49.87
CA ALA A 322 -28.71 49.09 49.52
C ALA A 322 -27.18 48.93 49.80
N SER A 323 -26.35 49.97 49.60
CA SER A 323 -25.00 50.13 50.19
C SER A 323 -25.11 50.70 51.63
N PRO A 324 -24.11 50.55 52.53
CA PRO A 324 -22.82 51.29 52.50
C PRO A 324 -21.61 50.37 52.84
N SER A 325 -20.34 50.80 52.88
CA SER A 325 -19.74 52.15 52.95
C SER A 325 -18.49 52.25 52.06
#